data_AF-A0A7G9LBL3-F1
#
_entry.id   AF-A0A7G9LBL3-F1
#
_cell.length_a   1.000
_cell.length_b   1.000
_cell.length_c   1.000
_cell.angle_alpha   90.00
_cell.angle_beta   90.00
_cell.angle_gamma   90.00
#
_symmetry.space_group_name_H-M   'P 1'
#
loop_
_entity.id
_entity.type
_entity.pdbx_description
1 polymer ?
#
loop_
_entity_poly.entity_id
_entity_poly.type
_entity_poly.pdbx_seq_one_letter_code
_entity_poly.pdbx_strand_id
1 'polypeptide(L)'
;MNKTLFLIQVILFLSCNNQNKNKVPKEIISKHKIQKTETSKVTTKFKIVFDSKQVSNYKVKKSETEFIKIMFKKISEYSYSELQNLTKYRRLTLSIIVPSDISKSSLENTMKSIVYDTTKQNEDIDEIIIFAYDNKNDIDNGFTFGKLLWTQKGEQGNITPYIVWENIRDNYDFNISIKNKVGNINKTNLPTKRELEIYSEIVNENGQYNGKSEEQIRKIIMKKYKINSNNEYDSIYLKVGVYKIF
;
A
#
# COMPACT_ATOMS: atom_id res chain seq x y z
N MET A 1 39.97 -53.47 26.89
CA MET A 1 38.84 -54.21 27.51
C MET A 1 38.50 -53.51 28.82
N ASN A 2 37.48 -52.66 28.82
CA ASN A 2 36.12 -52.96 29.30
C ASN A 2 36.01 -53.07 30.83
N LYS A 3 35.61 -51.98 31.50
CA LYS A 3 34.26 -51.77 32.10
C LYS A 3 34.27 -50.72 33.21
N THR A 4 33.54 -49.65 32.93
CA THR A 4 32.67 -48.81 33.78
C THR A 4 32.33 -49.38 35.17
N LEU A 5 32.35 -48.54 36.23
CA LEU A 5 31.14 -48.08 36.96
C LEU A 5 31.45 -47.04 38.07
N PHE A 6 30.78 -45.88 37.95
CA PHE A 6 30.17 -45.02 38.98
C PHE A 6 30.92 -44.64 40.27
N LEU A 7 31.10 -43.33 40.46
CA LEU A 7 30.84 -42.69 41.76
C LEU A 7 30.09 -41.36 41.56
N ILE A 8 28.89 -41.30 42.13
CA ILE A 8 27.97 -40.16 42.14
C ILE A 8 28.49 -39.14 43.16
N GLN A 9 28.66 -37.88 42.75
CA GLN A 9 28.83 -36.78 43.71
C GLN A 9 27.49 -36.11 43.97
N VAL A 10 27.01 -36.37 45.19
CA VAL A 10 25.97 -35.63 45.89
C VAL A 10 26.57 -34.30 46.36
N ILE A 11 25.97 -33.18 45.97
CA ILE A 11 26.12 -31.92 46.69
C ILE A 11 24.73 -31.46 47.12
N LEU A 12 24.46 -31.70 48.41
CA LEU A 12 23.42 -31.05 49.20
C LEU A 12 23.94 -29.67 49.60
N PHE A 13 23.26 -28.61 49.16
CA PHE A 13 23.25 -27.34 49.89
C PHE A 13 21.80 -26.91 50.12
N LEU A 14 21.35 -27.27 51.33
CA LEU A 14 20.60 -26.45 52.28
C LEU A 14 19.44 -25.61 51.74
N SER A 15 18.26 -26.22 51.83
CA SER A 15 16.96 -25.56 51.96
C SER A 15 16.91 -24.81 53.30
N CYS A 16 16.84 -23.47 53.24
CA CYS A 16 16.29 -22.65 54.32
C CYS A 16 14.86 -22.27 53.92
N ASN A 17 13.91 -22.93 54.57
CA ASN A 17 12.52 -22.55 54.62
C ASN A 17 12.37 -21.42 55.66
N ASN A 18 11.94 -20.23 55.25
CA ASN A 18 11.24 -19.36 56.18
C ASN A 18 10.24 -18.46 55.45
N GLN A 19 8.98 -18.67 55.81
CA GLN A 19 7.84 -17.87 55.41
C GLN A 19 8.04 -16.43 55.90
N ASN A 20 7.87 -15.44 55.02
CA ASN A 20 7.33 -14.16 55.43
C ASN A 20 6.43 -13.60 54.34
N LYS A 21 5.15 -13.49 54.70
CA LYS A 21 4.10 -12.82 53.96
C LYS A 21 4.52 -11.37 53.75
N ASN A 22 4.79 -10.97 52.52
CA ASN A 22 4.71 -9.57 52.13
C ASN A 22 3.93 -9.45 50.82
N LYS A 23 2.80 -8.76 50.95
CA LYS A 23 1.86 -8.38 49.91
C LYS A 23 2.62 -7.65 48.80
N VAL A 24 2.54 -8.16 47.59
CA VAL A 24 2.99 -7.42 46.40
C VAL A 24 2.10 -6.18 46.24
N PRO A 25 2.66 -4.97 46.14
CA PRO A 25 1.87 -3.75 45.98
C PRO A 25 1.14 -3.74 44.63
N LYS A 26 -0.20 -3.79 44.70
CA LYS A 26 -1.09 -3.30 43.65
C LYS A 26 -1.06 -1.76 43.70
N GLU A 27 -0.19 -1.15 42.89
CA GLU A 27 -0.20 0.25 42.44
C GLU A 27 1.17 0.43 41.77
N ILE A 28 1.26 0.51 40.44
CA ILE A 28 1.13 1.75 39.67
C ILE A 28 0.51 1.40 38.32
N ILE A 29 -0.82 1.52 38.21
CA ILE A 29 -1.50 1.75 36.93
C ILE A 29 -1.71 3.26 36.88
N SER A 30 -0.74 3.95 36.29
CA SER A 30 -0.80 5.39 36.06
C SER A 30 -1.78 5.70 34.94
N LYS A 31 -2.98 6.10 35.36
CA LYS A 31 -3.90 7.08 34.75
C LYS A 31 -3.52 7.60 33.35
N HIS A 32 -3.85 6.85 32.30
CA HIS A 32 -4.48 7.46 31.14
C HIS A 32 -5.98 7.16 31.20
N LYS A 33 -6.71 8.18 31.64
CA LYS A 33 -8.15 8.26 31.67
C LYS A 33 -8.64 8.13 30.23
N ILE A 34 -8.93 6.91 29.80
CA ILE A 34 -9.76 6.65 28.62
C ILE A 34 -11.10 7.27 28.96
N GLN A 35 -11.33 8.44 28.40
CA GLN A 35 -12.61 9.13 28.47
C GLN A 35 -13.57 8.29 27.64
N LYS A 36 -14.25 7.37 28.32
CA LYS A 36 -15.35 6.59 27.78
C LYS A 36 -16.50 7.56 27.60
N THR A 37 -16.53 8.24 26.45
CA THR A 37 -17.71 8.99 26.03
C THR A 37 -18.73 7.95 25.59
N GLU A 38 -19.68 7.66 26.47
CA GLU A 38 -20.90 6.95 26.14
C GLU A 38 -21.68 7.74 25.09
N THR A 39 -21.49 7.36 23.83
CA THR A 39 -22.61 7.22 22.91
C THR A 39 -22.44 5.85 22.29
N SER A 40 -23.19 4.86 22.79
CA SER A 40 -23.41 3.60 22.10
C SER A 40 -24.22 3.88 20.83
N LYS A 41 -23.58 4.52 19.84
CA LYS A 41 -24.00 4.39 18.46
C LYS A 41 -23.73 2.92 18.14
N VAL A 42 -24.77 2.21 17.73
CA VAL A 42 -24.62 0.91 17.08
C VAL A 42 -23.62 1.11 15.95
N THR A 43 -22.36 0.73 16.17
CA THR A 43 -21.34 0.71 15.13
C THR A 43 -21.73 -0.44 14.23
N THR A 44 -22.46 -0.13 13.18
CA THR A 44 -22.67 -1.07 12.09
C THR A 44 -21.31 -1.44 11.53
N LYS A 45 -20.97 -2.74 11.61
CA LYS A 45 -19.76 -3.29 11.01
C LYS A 45 -19.64 -2.78 9.57
N PHE A 46 -18.49 -2.22 9.22
CA PHE A 46 -18.23 -1.75 7.86
C PHE A 46 -18.51 -2.88 6.87
N LYS A 47 -19.28 -2.57 5.83
CA LYS A 47 -19.61 -3.51 4.77
C LYS A 47 -19.09 -2.98 3.45
N ILE A 48 -18.27 -3.79 2.78
CA ILE A 48 -17.84 -3.51 1.43
C ILE A 48 -19.03 -3.75 0.48
N VAL A 49 -19.48 -2.68 -0.18
CA VAL A 49 -20.59 -2.72 -1.14
C VAL A 49 -20.07 -2.32 -2.52
N PHE A 50 -20.35 -3.15 -3.52
CA PHE A 50 -20.06 -2.92 -4.93
C PHE A 50 -21.09 -3.64 -5.81
N ASP A 51 -21.27 -3.16 -7.04
CA ASP A 51 -22.06 -3.81 -8.06
C ASP A 51 -21.21 -4.83 -8.83
N SER A 52 -21.41 -6.11 -8.51
CA SER A 52 -20.72 -7.24 -9.18
C SER A 52 -20.90 -7.26 -10.71
N LYS A 53 -21.98 -6.69 -11.25
CA LYS A 53 -22.22 -6.64 -12.70
C LYS A 53 -21.36 -5.59 -13.41
N GLN A 54 -20.78 -4.67 -12.65
CA GLN A 54 -19.91 -3.61 -13.15
C GLN A 54 -18.42 -3.88 -12.89
N VAL A 55 -18.08 -5.03 -12.32
CA VAL A 55 -16.69 -5.45 -12.17
C VAL A 55 -16.12 -5.78 -13.55
N SER A 56 -15.05 -5.09 -13.93
CA SER A 56 -14.34 -5.28 -15.18
C SER A 56 -13.24 -6.34 -15.03
N ASN A 57 -12.81 -6.90 -16.15
CA ASN A 57 -11.57 -7.68 -16.20
C ASN A 57 -10.38 -6.82 -15.76
N TYR A 58 -9.43 -7.44 -15.05
CA TYR A 58 -8.18 -6.81 -14.65
C TYR A 58 -7.07 -7.85 -14.55
N LYS A 59 -5.82 -7.39 -14.50
CA LYS A 59 -4.64 -8.22 -14.23
C LYS A 59 -3.79 -7.59 -13.14
N VAL A 60 -3.51 -8.32 -12.07
CA VAL A 60 -2.50 -7.91 -11.08
C VAL A 60 -1.11 -8.05 -11.72
N LYS A 61 -0.31 -6.98 -11.67
CA LYS A 61 1.07 -6.97 -12.19
C LYS A 61 2.12 -6.85 -11.11
N LYS A 62 1.80 -6.17 -10.03
CA LYS A 62 2.67 -6.00 -8.86
C LYS A 62 1.83 -6.17 -7.61
N SER A 63 2.36 -6.87 -6.63
CA SER A 63 1.73 -7.13 -5.34
C SER A 63 2.81 -7.13 -4.27
N GLU A 64 2.70 -6.23 -3.31
CA GLU A 64 3.68 -6.05 -2.24
C GLU A 64 2.97 -6.06 -0.89
N THR A 65 3.46 -6.88 0.04
CA THR A 65 2.97 -6.90 1.42
C THR A 65 4.01 -6.27 2.32
N GLU A 66 3.61 -5.26 3.08
CA GLU A 66 4.45 -4.55 4.04
C GLU A 66 3.93 -4.75 5.47
N PHE A 67 4.83 -4.79 6.45
CA PHE A 67 4.50 -4.80 7.86
C PHE A 67 4.96 -3.51 8.51
N ILE A 68 4.02 -2.66 8.89
CA ILE A 68 4.31 -1.27 9.26
C ILE A 68 4.15 -1.11 10.76
N LYS A 69 5.22 -0.68 11.43
CA LYS A 69 5.21 -0.42 12.87
C LYS A 69 4.32 0.78 13.18
N ILE A 70 3.41 0.59 14.13
CA ILE A 70 2.50 1.64 14.61
C ILE A 70 3.24 2.49 15.62
N MET A 71 3.39 3.78 15.32
CA MET A 71 4.00 4.76 16.20
C MET A 71 2.93 5.72 16.72
N PHE A 72 2.95 5.99 18.01
CA PHE A 72 2.01 6.89 18.70
C PHE A 72 2.72 8.00 19.48
N LYS A 73 4.05 8.00 19.48
CA LYS A 73 4.92 9.06 19.98
C LYS A 73 6.08 9.30 19.01
N LYS A 74 6.87 10.37 19.21
CA LYS A 74 8.05 10.65 18.37
C LYS A 74 9.07 9.53 18.48
N ILE A 75 9.82 9.27 17.40
CA ILE A 75 10.87 8.23 17.38
C ILE A 75 11.86 8.40 18.54
N SER A 76 12.23 9.64 18.86
CA SER A 76 13.15 9.98 19.95
C SER A 76 12.65 9.62 21.35
N GLU A 77 11.35 9.38 21.51
CA GLU A 77 10.73 9.05 22.79
C GLU A 77 10.65 7.53 23.04
N TYR A 78 11.05 6.72 22.05
CA TYR A 78 11.16 5.28 22.20
C TYR A 78 12.59 4.87 22.57
N SER A 79 12.71 3.94 23.49
CA SER A 79 13.90 3.12 23.62
C SER A 79 14.05 2.19 22.42
N TYR A 80 15.27 1.72 22.18
CA TYR A 80 15.54 0.72 21.15
C TYR A 80 14.67 -0.55 21.33
N SER A 81 14.50 -1.01 22.57
CA SER A 81 13.67 -2.19 22.88
C SER A 81 12.20 -1.96 22.53
N GLU A 82 11.63 -0.80 22.88
CA GLU A 82 10.25 -0.49 22.49
C GLU A 82 10.08 -0.44 20.97
N LEU A 83 11.04 0.17 20.23
CA LEU A 83 10.99 0.22 18.77
C LEU A 83 10.98 -1.17 18.13
N GLN A 84 11.71 -2.14 18.70
CA GLN A 84 11.73 -3.51 18.18
C GLN A 84 10.40 -4.23 18.40
N ASN A 85 9.72 -3.93 19.51
CA ASN A 85 8.51 -4.61 19.96
C ASN A 85 7.20 -3.88 19.56
N LEU A 86 7.26 -2.84 18.72
CA LEU A 86 6.07 -2.16 18.23
C LEU A 86 5.15 -3.11 17.46
N THR A 87 3.84 -3.00 17.74
CA THR A 87 2.78 -3.64 16.96
C THR A 87 2.90 -3.21 15.50
N LYS A 88 2.69 -4.16 14.60
CA LYS A 88 2.72 -3.93 13.15
C LYS A 88 1.34 -4.19 12.57
N TYR A 89 0.93 -3.38 11.61
CA TYR A 89 -0.22 -3.69 10.76
C TYR A 89 0.26 -4.17 9.39
N ARG A 90 -0.58 -4.95 8.70
CA ARG A 90 -0.28 -5.50 7.38
C ARG A 90 -0.91 -4.61 6.30
N ARG A 91 -0.07 -4.06 5.42
CA ARG A 91 -0.49 -3.35 4.21
C ARG A 91 -0.28 -4.23 2.99
N LEU A 92 -1.27 -4.30 2.11
CA LEU A 92 -1.14 -4.85 0.76
C LEU A 92 -1.22 -3.71 -0.27
N THR A 93 -0.20 -3.61 -1.11
CA THR A 93 -0.18 -2.68 -2.25
C THR A 93 -0.28 -3.46 -3.55
N LEU A 94 -1.25 -3.13 -4.40
CA LEU A 94 -1.51 -3.76 -5.68
C LEU A 94 -1.38 -2.76 -6.83
N SER A 95 -0.69 -3.15 -7.91
CA SER A 95 -0.77 -2.49 -9.21
C SER A 95 -1.54 -3.37 -10.17
N ILE A 96 -2.67 -2.86 -10.67
CA ILE A 96 -3.56 -3.59 -11.59
C ILE A 96 -3.60 -2.93 -12.96
N ILE A 97 -3.72 -3.77 -13.99
CA ILE A 97 -3.99 -3.33 -15.36
C ILE A 97 -5.46 -3.56 -15.69
N VAL A 98 -6.13 -2.52 -16.12
CA VAL A 98 -7.54 -2.50 -16.54
C VAL A 98 -7.66 -2.10 -18.01
N PRO A 99 -8.78 -2.40 -18.69
CA PRO A 99 -9.03 -1.93 -20.04
C PRO A 99 -8.97 -0.40 -20.15
N SER A 100 -8.44 0.13 -21.25
CA SER A 100 -8.29 1.58 -21.46
C SER A 100 -9.63 2.30 -21.66
N ASP A 101 -10.68 1.56 -22.03
CA ASP A 101 -12.05 2.02 -22.21
C ASP A 101 -12.95 1.83 -20.97
N ILE A 102 -12.37 1.45 -19.83
CA ILE A 102 -13.12 1.26 -18.58
C ILE A 102 -13.86 2.54 -18.15
N SER A 103 -15.11 2.37 -17.70
CA SER A 103 -15.89 3.46 -17.12
C SER A 103 -15.43 3.77 -15.69
N LYS A 104 -15.72 4.99 -15.18
CA LYS A 104 -15.43 5.34 -13.78
C LYS A 104 -16.11 4.38 -12.80
N SER A 105 -17.39 4.09 -13.03
CA SER A 105 -18.16 3.21 -12.14
C SER A 105 -17.63 1.78 -12.18
N SER A 106 -17.28 1.26 -13.36
CA SER A 106 -16.68 -0.06 -13.47
C SER A 106 -15.32 -0.14 -12.77
N LEU A 107 -14.49 0.89 -12.90
CA LEU A 107 -13.19 0.94 -12.22
C LEU A 107 -13.36 0.96 -10.69
N GLU A 108 -14.27 1.78 -10.17
CA GLU A 108 -14.57 1.83 -8.74
C GLU A 108 -15.03 0.48 -8.20
N ASN A 109 -16.01 -0.15 -8.86
CA ASN A 109 -16.54 -1.46 -8.47
C ASN A 109 -15.48 -2.56 -8.54
N THR A 110 -14.59 -2.51 -9.55
CA THR A 110 -13.47 -3.45 -9.68
C THR A 110 -12.49 -3.32 -8.53
N MET A 111 -12.10 -2.10 -8.15
CA MET A 111 -11.18 -1.90 -7.02
C MET A 111 -11.83 -2.33 -5.69
N LYS A 112 -13.12 -2.03 -5.49
CA LYS A 112 -13.87 -2.48 -4.29
C LYS A 112 -14.03 -4.00 -4.23
N SER A 113 -14.28 -4.66 -5.37
CA SER A 113 -14.40 -6.12 -5.42
C SER A 113 -13.07 -6.80 -5.07
N ILE A 114 -11.94 -6.24 -5.54
CA ILE A 114 -10.60 -6.73 -5.16
C ILE A 114 -10.40 -6.66 -3.64
N VAL A 115 -10.77 -5.55 -3.00
CA VAL A 115 -10.68 -5.42 -1.53
C VAL A 115 -11.58 -6.44 -0.83
N TYR A 116 -12.81 -6.64 -1.32
CA TYR A 116 -13.73 -7.64 -0.77
C TYR A 116 -13.15 -9.05 -0.83
N ASP A 117 -12.67 -9.48 -2.00
CA ASP A 117 -12.13 -10.82 -2.18
C ASP A 117 -10.83 -11.02 -1.37
N THR A 118 -9.98 -9.99 -1.33
CA THR A 118 -8.72 -10.02 -0.58
C THR A 118 -8.96 -10.14 0.92
N THR A 119 -9.86 -9.33 1.49
CA THR A 119 -10.14 -9.35 2.93
C THR A 119 -10.92 -10.58 3.36
N LYS A 120 -11.70 -11.18 2.44
CA LYS A 120 -12.32 -12.50 2.66
C LYS A 120 -11.31 -13.64 2.67
N GLN A 121 -10.22 -13.54 1.91
CA GLN A 121 -9.16 -14.54 1.89
C GLN A 121 -8.17 -14.38 3.06
N ASN A 122 -7.96 -13.14 3.52
CA ASN A 122 -7.02 -12.81 4.57
C ASN A 122 -7.54 -11.64 5.42
N GLU A 123 -8.15 -11.97 6.55
CA GLU A 123 -8.75 -10.98 7.46
C GLU A 123 -7.71 -10.15 8.22
N ASP A 124 -6.45 -10.61 8.28
CA ASP A 124 -5.35 -9.90 8.97
C ASP A 124 -4.81 -8.71 8.16
N ILE A 125 -5.33 -8.44 6.96
CA ILE A 125 -4.95 -7.26 6.20
C ILE A 125 -5.66 -6.05 6.80
N ASP A 126 -4.88 -5.07 7.23
CA ASP A 126 -5.37 -3.84 7.86
C ASP A 126 -5.45 -2.68 6.87
N GLU A 127 -4.70 -2.74 5.76
CA GLU A 127 -4.69 -1.68 4.76
C GLU A 127 -4.48 -2.25 3.36
N ILE A 128 -5.29 -1.80 2.39
CA ILE A 128 -5.14 -2.15 0.98
C ILE A 128 -5.03 -0.87 0.16
N ILE A 129 -3.98 -0.78 -0.64
CA ILE A 129 -3.78 0.27 -1.64
C ILE A 129 -3.81 -0.36 -3.02
N ILE A 130 -4.65 0.14 -3.91
CA ILE A 130 -4.74 -0.30 -5.30
C ILE A 130 -4.41 0.88 -6.19
N PHE A 131 -3.46 0.70 -7.09
CA PHE A 131 -3.16 1.61 -8.19
C PHE A 131 -3.59 0.97 -9.51
N ALA A 132 -4.43 1.66 -10.26
CA ALA A 132 -4.98 1.19 -11.52
C ALA A 132 -4.34 1.92 -12.70
N TYR A 133 -3.93 1.13 -13.69
CA TYR A 133 -3.27 1.56 -14.92
C TYR A 133 -3.94 0.88 -16.11
N ASP A 134 -3.80 1.46 -17.29
CA ASP A 134 -4.13 0.83 -18.57
C ASP A 134 -2.88 0.25 -19.25
N ASN A 135 -1.70 0.71 -18.86
CA ASN A 135 -0.41 0.25 -19.36
C ASN A 135 0.52 -0.20 -18.23
N LYS A 136 1.10 -1.39 -18.39
CA LYS A 136 2.05 -1.98 -17.42
C LYS A 136 3.35 -1.19 -17.27
N ASN A 137 3.75 -0.43 -18.30
CA ASN A 137 5.00 0.32 -18.28
C ASN A 137 4.90 1.60 -17.42
N ASP A 138 3.69 1.98 -17.01
CA ASP A 138 3.47 3.16 -16.16
C ASP A 138 3.55 2.84 -14.66
N ILE A 139 3.69 1.56 -14.30
CA ILE A 139 3.85 1.12 -12.91
C ILE A 139 5.08 1.83 -12.30
N ASP A 140 4.95 2.23 -11.03
CA ASP A 140 5.94 2.98 -10.25
C ASP A 140 6.07 4.47 -10.60
N ASN A 141 5.37 4.96 -11.64
CA ASN A 141 5.33 6.37 -12.05
C ASN A 141 3.99 7.07 -11.73
N GLY A 142 3.39 6.73 -10.58
CA GLY A 142 2.04 7.17 -10.20
C GLY A 142 0.94 6.49 -11.04
N PHE A 143 -0.30 6.49 -10.57
CA PHE A 143 -1.38 5.77 -11.27
C PHE A 143 -1.86 6.52 -12.53
N THR A 144 -2.17 5.77 -13.59
CA THR A 144 -2.74 6.36 -14.82
C THR A 144 -4.24 6.61 -14.68
N PHE A 145 -5.00 5.70 -14.05
CA PHE A 145 -6.48 5.74 -14.06
C PHE A 145 -7.08 6.01 -12.68
N GLY A 146 -6.67 5.29 -11.65
CA GLY A 146 -7.22 5.51 -10.32
C GLY A 146 -6.37 4.95 -9.19
N LYS A 147 -6.68 5.40 -7.97
CA LYS A 147 -6.16 4.90 -6.72
C LYS A 147 -7.32 4.60 -5.79
N LEU A 148 -7.26 3.48 -5.08
CA LEU A 148 -8.12 3.17 -3.95
C LEU A 148 -7.24 2.92 -2.72
N LEU A 149 -7.64 3.49 -1.59
CA LEU A 149 -7.15 3.16 -0.26
C LEU A 149 -8.33 2.63 0.56
N TRP A 150 -8.18 1.44 1.13
CA TRP A 150 -9.08 0.86 2.12
C TRP A 150 -8.32 0.73 3.44
N THR A 151 -8.76 1.45 4.47
CA THR A 151 -8.12 1.49 5.80
C THR A 151 -9.06 2.16 6.80
N GLN A 152 -8.64 2.26 8.06
CA GLN A 152 -9.36 2.98 9.11
C GLN A 152 -9.64 4.43 8.69
N LYS A 153 -10.92 4.80 8.64
CA LYS A 153 -11.44 6.12 8.21
C LYS A 153 -11.00 6.54 6.80
N GLY A 154 -10.55 5.62 5.95
CA GLY A 154 -10.03 5.94 4.61
C GLY A 154 -8.75 6.78 4.62
N GLU A 155 -8.00 6.77 5.73
CA GLU A 155 -6.82 7.59 5.93
C GLU A 155 -5.59 6.75 6.32
N GLN A 156 -4.51 6.90 5.55
CA GLN A 156 -3.30 6.12 5.74
C GLN A 156 -2.67 6.40 7.11
N GLY A 157 -2.33 5.33 7.85
CA GLY A 157 -1.65 5.45 9.14
C GLY A 157 -2.56 5.71 10.35
N ASN A 158 -3.89 5.74 10.18
CA ASN A 158 -4.84 5.86 11.30
C ASN A 158 -5.09 4.55 12.08
N ILE A 159 -4.37 3.49 11.75
CA ILE A 159 -4.48 2.19 12.42
C ILE A 159 -3.74 2.24 13.76
N THR A 160 -4.43 1.89 14.84
CA THR A 160 -3.87 1.83 16.21
C THR A 160 -3.56 0.38 16.60
N PRO A 161 -2.72 0.13 17.63
CA PRO A 161 -2.42 -1.22 18.08
C PRO A 161 -3.69 -1.99 18.49
N TYR A 162 -4.63 -1.30 19.14
CA TYR A 162 -5.93 -1.87 19.53
C TYR A 162 -6.76 -2.33 18.33
N ILE A 163 -6.78 -1.56 17.23
CA ILE A 163 -7.49 -1.91 16.00
C ILE A 163 -6.92 -3.20 15.39
N VAL A 164 -5.59 -3.36 15.39
CA VAL A 164 -4.93 -4.56 14.87
C VAL A 164 -5.20 -5.76 15.77
N TRP A 165 -4.98 -5.62 17.08
CA TRP A 165 -5.10 -6.74 18.03
C TRP A 165 -6.52 -7.30 18.10
N GLU A 166 -7.53 -6.42 18.09
CA GLU A 166 -8.93 -6.82 18.16
C GLU A 166 -9.57 -7.03 16.77
N ASN A 167 -8.79 -6.88 15.69
CA ASN A 167 -9.26 -6.98 14.31
C ASN A 167 -10.52 -6.14 14.03
N ILE A 168 -10.54 -4.89 14.51
CA ILE A 168 -11.72 -4.02 14.42
C ILE A 168 -11.76 -3.38 13.03
N ARG A 169 -12.91 -3.46 12.35
CA ARG A 169 -13.12 -2.91 11.00
C ARG A 169 -14.28 -1.92 10.89
N ASP A 170 -14.96 -1.60 11.99
CA ASP A 170 -16.23 -0.86 11.98
C ASP A 170 -16.16 0.54 11.35
N ASN A 171 -15.02 1.21 11.49
CA ASN A 171 -14.80 2.57 10.98
C ASN A 171 -13.87 2.61 9.77
N TYR A 172 -13.73 1.50 9.05
CA TYR A 172 -12.99 1.49 7.79
C TYR A 172 -13.78 2.26 6.73
N ASP A 173 -13.07 2.78 5.74
CA ASP A 173 -13.69 3.44 4.60
C ASP A 173 -12.79 3.33 3.36
N PHE A 174 -13.39 3.65 2.22
CA PHE A 174 -12.70 3.78 0.95
C PHE A 174 -12.36 5.24 0.65
N ASN A 175 -11.09 5.53 0.44
CA ASN A 175 -10.65 6.77 -0.19
C ASN A 175 -10.26 6.47 -1.64
N ILE A 176 -11.10 6.93 -2.56
CA ILE A 176 -11.01 6.60 -3.98
C ILE A 176 -10.76 7.88 -4.78
N SER A 177 -9.73 7.84 -5.62
CA SER A 177 -9.42 8.89 -6.59
C SER A 177 -9.40 8.28 -7.98
N ILE A 178 -10.28 8.75 -8.88
CA ILE A 178 -10.32 8.31 -10.28
C ILE A 178 -10.12 9.54 -11.16
N LYS A 179 -9.17 9.47 -12.10
CA LYS A 179 -8.88 10.59 -13.00
C LYS A 179 -10.08 10.92 -13.89
N ASN A 180 -10.20 12.20 -14.25
CA ASN A 180 -11.35 12.68 -15.01
C ASN A 180 -11.44 12.08 -16.42
N LYS A 181 -10.30 11.71 -17.01
CA LYS A 181 -10.25 11.06 -18.31
C LYS A 181 -10.94 9.69 -18.33
N VAL A 182 -10.99 8.95 -17.21
CA VAL A 182 -11.55 7.59 -17.18
C VAL A 182 -13.03 7.61 -17.61
N GLY A 183 -13.40 6.73 -18.54
CA GLY A 183 -14.73 6.70 -19.17
C GLY A 183 -15.00 7.79 -20.22
N ASN A 184 -14.08 8.74 -20.43
CA ASN A 184 -14.24 9.90 -21.32
C ASN A 184 -13.09 10.05 -22.33
N ILE A 185 -12.30 8.99 -22.56
CA ILE A 185 -11.14 9.06 -23.45
C ILE A 185 -11.58 8.86 -24.89
N ASN A 186 -11.46 9.91 -25.72
CA ASN A 186 -11.61 9.76 -27.16
C ASN A 186 -10.49 8.86 -27.71
N LYS A 187 -10.84 7.92 -28.59
CA LYS A 187 -9.86 6.99 -29.20
C LYS A 187 -8.66 7.70 -29.85
N THR A 188 -8.86 8.88 -30.42
CA THR A 188 -7.81 9.72 -31.03
C THR A 188 -6.82 10.27 -30.01
N ASN A 189 -7.25 10.45 -28.76
CA ASN A 189 -6.43 10.98 -27.67
C ASN A 189 -5.62 9.88 -26.98
N LEU A 190 -5.94 8.60 -27.22
CA LEU A 190 -5.13 7.49 -26.75
C LEU A 190 -3.76 7.53 -27.44
N PRO A 191 -2.66 7.47 -26.68
CA PRO A 191 -1.34 7.23 -27.24
C PRO A 191 -1.28 5.90 -27.99
N THR A 192 -0.69 5.93 -29.17
CA THR A 192 -0.26 4.73 -29.87
C THR A 192 0.97 4.13 -29.18
N LYS A 193 1.25 2.86 -29.47
CA LYS A 193 2.46 2.19 -29.00
C LYS A 193 3.74 2.96 -29.38
N ARG A 194 3.79 3.48 -30.61
CA ARG A 194 4.92 4.31 -31.08
C ARG A 194 5.07 5.59 -30.28
N GLU A 195 3.97 6.29 -30.01
CA GLU A 195 4.00 7.54 -29.23
C GLU A 195 4.47 7.29 -27.79
N LEU A 196 4.02 6.19 -27.16
CA LEU A 196 4.48 5.77 -25.83
C LEU A 196 5.98 5.46 -25.81
N GLU A 197 6.47 4.70 -26.80
CA GLU A 197 7.90 4.38 -26.92
C GLU A 197 8.75 5.65 -27.10
N ILE A 198 8.32 6.58 -27.96
CA ILE A 198 9.00 7.87 -28.15
C ILE A 198 9.01 8.66 -26.84
N TYR A 199 7.86 8.77 -26.17
CA TYR A 199 7.76 9.52 -24.92
C TYR A 199 8.68 8.97 -23.84
N SER A 200 8.72 7.65 -23.64
CA SER A 200 9.64 6.99 -22.69
C SER A 200 11.11 7.37 -22.94
N GLU A 201 11.51 7.54 -24.20
CA GLU A 201 12.85 8.02 -24.55
C GLU A 201 13.02 9.51 -24.30
N ILE A 202 11.99 10.33 -24.56
CA ILE A 202 12.00 11.78 -24.30
C ILE A 202 12.23 12.05 -22.82
N VAL A 203 11.48 11.38 -21.94
CA VAL A 203 11.61 11.54 -20.48
C VAL A 203 12.79 10.74 -19.89
N ASN A 204 13.56 10.08 -20.75
CA ASN A 204 14.76 9.33 -20.37
C ASN A 204 14.49 8.33 -19.24
N GLU A 205 13.38 7.57 -19.32
CA GLU A 205 12.93 6.61 -18.28
C GLU A 205 14.05 5.62 -17.88
N ASN A 206 14.95 5.26 -18.81
CA ASN A 206 16.04 4.31 -18.59
C ASN A 206 17.41 4.98 -18.31
N GLY A 207 17.49 6.30 -18.20
CA GLY A 207 18.74 7.02 -17.93
C GLY A 207 19.78 6.98 -19.07
N GLN A 208 19.43 6.45 -20.24
CA GLN A 208 20.34 6.28 -21.39
C GLN A 208 20.92 7.58 -21.96
N TYR A 209 20.33 8.73 -21.60
CA TYR A 209 20.77 10.05 -22.03
C TYR A 209 21.33 10.92 -20.90
N ASN A 210 21.69 10.33 -19.76
CA ASN A 210 22.29 11.07 -18.65
C ASN A 210 23.52 11.87 -19.12
N GLY A 211 23.57 13.15 -18.75
CA GLY A 211 24.63 14.07 -19.15
C GLY A 211 24.48 14.68 -20.54
N LYS A 212 23.40 14.39 -21.28
CA LYS A 212 23.06 15.09 -22.53
C LYS A 212 22.10 16.24 -22.28
N SER A 213 22.20 17.31 -23.06
CA SER A 213 21.20 18.39 -23.05
C SER A 213 19.90 17.97 -23.73
N GLU A 214 18.80 18.65 -23.42
CA GLU A 214 17.50 18.40 -24.05
C GLU A 214 17.56 18.51 -25.59
N GLU A 215 18.33 19.46 -26.13
CA GLU A 215 18.50 19.62 -27.58
C GLU A 215 19.23 18.41 -28.21
N GLN A 216 20.24 17.89 -27.52
CA GLN A 216 20.94 16.68 -27.97
C GLN A 216 20.01 15.46 -27.96
N ILE A 217 19.23 15.31 -26.89
CA ILE A 217 18.23 14.24 -26.76
C ILE A 217 17.20 14.34 -27.87
N ARG A 218 16.63 15.54 -28.09
CA ARG A 218 15.66 15.80 -29.15
C ARG A 218 16.21 15.40 -30.52
N LYS A 219 17.43 15.82 -30.89
CA LYS A 219 18.07 15.46 -32.16
C LYS A 219 18.25 13.94 -32.32
N ILE A 220 18.66 13.24 -31.25
CA ILE A 220 18.84 11.79 -31.25
C ILE A 220 17.50 11.09 -31.49
N ILE A 221 16.46 11.46 -30.72
CA ILE A 221 15.13 10.86 -30.80
C ILE A 221 14.48 11.14 -32.15
N MET A 222 14.52 12.39 -32.62
CA MET A 222 13.94 12.75 -33.92
C MET A 222 14.58 11.96 -35.06
N LYS A 223 15.91 11.81 -35.05
CA LYS A 223 16.62 10.98 -36.03
C LYS A 223 16.23 9.50 -35.92
N LYS A 224 16.21 8.94 -34.71
CA LYS A 224 15.88 7.52 -34.46
C LYS A 224 14.47 7.16 -34.91
N TYR A 225 13.50 8.02 -34.64
CA TYR A 225 12.09 7.76 -34.92
C TYR A 225 11.58 8.40 -36.22
N LYS A 226 12.47 9.02 -37.01
CA LYS A 226 12.14 9.71 -38.26
C LYS A 226 11.05 10.78 -38.09
N ILE A 227 11.16 11.56 -37.01
CA ILE A 227 10.26 12.68 -36.72
C ILE A 227 10.77 13.88 -37.52
N ASN A 228 9.94 14.41 -38.40
CA ASN A 228 10.39 15.39 -39.41
C ASN A 228 10.31 16.84 -38.93
N SER A 229 9.63 17.10 -37.80
CA SER A 229 9.45 18.45 -37.28
C SER A 229 9.46 18.49 -35.76
N ASN A 230 9.87 19.63 -35.19
CA ASN A 230 9.76 19.87 -33.75
C ASN A 230 8.30 19.84 -33.29
N ASN A 231 7.36 20.29 -34.13
CA ASN A 231 5.94 20.28 -33.81
C ASN A 231 5.40 18.85 -33.61
N GLU A 232 5.84 17.88 -34.42
CA GLU A 232 5.47 16.47 -34.22
C GLU A 232 6.06 15.94 -32.91
N TYR A 233 7.34 16.25 -32.61
CA TYR A 233 7.98 15.86 -31.34
C TYR A 233 7.22 16.41 -30.12
N ASP A 234 6.93 17.71 -30.12
CA ASP A 234 6.26 18.39 -29.02
C ASP A 234 4.81 17.90 -28.89
N SER A 235 4.13 17.62 -30.00
CA SER A 235 2.78 17.05 -29.99
C SER A 235 2.75 15.67 -29.33
N ILE A 236 3.73 14.79 -29.62
CA ILE A 236 3.85 13.48 -28.96
C ILE A 236 4.12 13.68 -27.47
N TYR A 237 5.07 14.53 -27.11
CA TYR A 237 5.41 14.81 -25.72
C TYR A 237 4.18 15.27 -24.91
N LEU A 238 3.45 16.26 -25.44
CA LEU A 238 2.26 16.81 -24.79
C LEU A 238 1.12 15.80 -24.73
N LYS A 239 0.82 15.10 -25.84
CA LYS A 239 -0.26 14.11 -25.88
C LYS A 239 -0.03 13.01 -24.85
N VAL A 240 1.15 12.41 -24.83
CA VAL A 240 1.44 11.30 -23.90
C VAL A 240 1.61 11.81 -22.46
N GLY A 241 2.26 12.96 -22.26
CA GLY A 241 2.40 13.55 -20.93
C GLY A 241 1.06 13.86 -20.29
N VAL A 242 0.16 14.53 -21.02
CA VAL A 242 -1.21 14.79 -20.56
C VAL A 242 -1.94 13.48 -20.32
N TYR A 243 -1.82 12.50 -21.23
CA TYR A 243 -2.45 11.21 -21.08
C TYR A 243 -1.98 10.46 -19.83
N LYS A 244 -0.69 10.49 -19.47
CA LYS A 244 -0.23 9.79 -18.26
C LYS A 244 -0.67 10.54 -16.99
N ILE A 245 -0.58 11.86 -17.00
CA ILE A 245 -0.70 12.70 -15.79
C ILE A 245 -2.15 13.08 -15.45
N PHE A 246 -2.97 13.48 -16.42
CA PHE A 246 -4.34 14.02 -16.20
C PHE A 246 -5.43 13.02 -16.60
#